data_AF-A0A1A5ZUU0-F1
#
_entry.id   AF-A0A1A5ZUU0-F1
#
_cell.length_a   1.000
_cell.length_b   1.000
_cell.length_c   1.000
_cell.angle_alpha   90.00
_cell.angle_beta   90.00
_cell.angle_gamma   90.00
#
_symmetry.space_group_name_H-M   'P 1'
#
loop_
_entity.id
_entity.type
_entity.pdbx_description
1 polymer ?
#
loop_
_entity_poly.entity_id
_entity_poly.type
_entity_poly.pdbx_seq_one_letter_code
_entity_poly.pdbx_strand_id
1 'polypeptide(L)'
;MTSPAIQINGTNGNSSPTKQSSLPLLERVKATYEDAGQSHVFTFFDTLSSSEQDILLKQLDEIDIHRVNRIYMNAILADGAQTPPNEPEGNINLDDSLAPGTKNLLGRSRTPSPTPPAEVLPLPEEACATIINNPEEEAKWRELGLNAIAQNQVAVLLLAGGQGTRLGSALPKGMYDIKLPSGKSLFEYQAGRIGKLARLAADKAGKKEGEVRIRWYVMTSGPTRGETEKYFKEKSFFGLNKDDVIFFEQGVLPALSEDGKLLLSTPSTLSVAPDGNGGLYAALRRPLSPTSSSTVLSDLKEHGIEYIHAYCVDNCLVKVADPVFIGCCLSRNSQAGAKVVKKTIPTESVGVLAAKGDAFAVVEYSELSKEKAELRTHTGELAFRAANIANHYYTRTFLEGVEAMERKMAFHIARKKIPTVDLQTGEMIKPTEPNGMKLELFIFDVFPFTKSLAVLEVPREEEFSPLKNAPGSKADCPETSRRDLLAQQLRWLIKAGAEVQEGADGAGVEIEVTPGVSYAGEGLEWVKGKTFVKSGVLTKKEDAEGLTE
;
A
#
# COMPACT_ATOMS: atom_id res chain seq x y z
N MET A 1 59.46 -45.93 -13.93
CA MET A 1 60.11 -44.88 -13.09
C MET A 1 59.20 -43.67 -13.14
N THR A 2 58.59 -43.11 -12.10
CA THR A 2 58.64 -43.34 -10.66
C THR A 2 57.50 -42.50 -10.03
N SER A 3 56.47 -43.19 -9.52
CA SER A 3 55.75 -42.94 -8.25
C SER A 3 54.84 -41.69 -8.06
N PRO A 4 53.93 -41.69 -7.06
CA PRO A 4 52.70 -42.51 -7.04
C PRO A 4 51.43 -41.72 -6.63
N ALA A 5 50.27 -42.36 -6.80
CA ALA A 5 48.99 -41.92 -6.29
C ALA A 5 48.96 -41.89 -4.75
N ILE A 6 48.41 -40.81 -4.19
CA ILE A 6 48.11 -40.69 -2.76
C ILE A 6 46.61 -40.93 -2.57
N GLN A 7 46.27 -42.05 -1.92
CA GLN A 7 45.02 -42.23 -1.20
C GLN A 7 45.01 -41.31 0.03
N ILE A 8 43.92 -40.55 0.22
CA ILE A 8 43.60 -39.96 1.52
C ILE A 8 42.27 -40.53 1.96
N ASN A 9 42.33 -41.38 2.99
CA ASN A 9 41.20 -41.90 3.74
C ASN A 9 40.41 -40.77 4.40
N GLY A 10 39.09 -40.98 4.48
CA GLY A 10 38.15 -39.99 4.92
C GLY A 10 38.24 -39.59 6.38
N THR A 11 37.67 -38.41 6.63
CA THR A 11 36.83 -38.12 7.79
C THR A 11 35.83 -37.09 7.32
N ASN A 12 34.59 -37.53 7.05
CA ASN A 12 33.45 -36.64 6.97
C ASN A 12 33.32 -35.96 8.33
N GLY A 13 33.67 -34.68 8.39
CA GLY A 13 33.30 -33.79 9.49
C GLY A 13 31.79 -33.61 9.49
N ASN A 14 31.11 -34.61 10.00
CA ASN A 14 29.68 -34.61 10.28
C ASN A 14 29.47 -33.62 11.43
N SER A 15 29.25 -32.33 11.09
CA SER A 15 28.70 -31.39 12.06
C SER A 15 27.34 -31.95 12.47
N SER A 16 27.29 -32.40 13.72
CA SER A 16 26.18 -33.12 14.32
C SER A 16 24.85 -32.41 14.06
N PRO A 17 23.75 -33.12 13.79
CA PRO A 17 22.43 -32.50 13.79
C PRO A 17 22.21 -31.94 15.20
N THR A 18 22.06 -30.62 15.29
CA THR A 18 21.81 -29.92 16.54
C THR A 18 20.64 -30.56 17.27
N LYS A 19 20.85 -30.97 18.54
CA LYS A 19 19.89 -31.59 19.48
C LYS A 19 18.51 -30.90 19.62
N GLN A 20 18.30 -29.76 18.97
CA GLN A 20 17.02 -29.03 18.97
C GLN A 20 15.95 -29.65 18.07
N SER A 21 16.31 -30.43 17.04
CA SER A 21 15.30 -31.00 16.11
C SER A 21 14.66 -32.31 16.58
N SER A 22 15.06 -32.84 17.75
CA SER A 22 14.60 -34.14 18.28
C SER A 22 13.63 -34.03 19.46
N LEU A 23 13.29 -32.82 19.91
CA LEU A 23 12.32 -32.61 21.00
C LEU A 23 10.88 -32.65 20.47
N PRO A 24 9.90 -33.17 21.24
CA PRO A 24 8.48 -32.99 20.96
C PRO A 24 8.15 -31.51 20.68
N LEU A 25 7.22 -31.25 19.74
CA LEU A 25 6.83 -29.91 19.32
C LEU A 25 6.57 -28.98 20.52
N LEU A 26 5.80 -29.45 21.51
CA LEU A 26 5.47 -28.73 22.73
C LEU A 26 6.72 -28.27 23.50
N GLU A 27 7.68 -29.17 23.75
CA GLU A 27 8.89 -28.86 24.52
C GLU A 27 9.75 -27.84 23.78
N ARG A 28 9.88 -27.99 22.45
CA ARG A 28 10.62 -27.03 21.62
C ARG A 28 9.97 -25.65 21.67
N VAL A 29 8.67 -25.55 21.42
CA VAL A 29 7.96 -24.26 21.38
C VAL A 29 7.96 -23.61 22.78
N LYS A 30 7.70 -24.38 23.85
CA LYS A 30 7.78 -23.87 25.24
C LYS A 30 9.16 -23.27 25.54
N ALA A 31 10.24 -24.00 25.22
CA ALA A 31 11.61 -23.53 25.46
C ALA A 31 11.93 -22.24 24.68
N THR A 32 11.55 -22.15 23.40
CA THR A 32 11.75 -20.95 22.58
C THR A 32 11.04 -19.73 23.15
N TYR A 33 9.80 -19.90 23.61
CA TYR A 33 9.02 -18.80 24.17
C TYR A 33 9.46 -18.42 25.59
N GLU A 34 9.93 -19.38 26.39
CA GLU A 34 10.53 -19.10 27.69
C GLU A 34 11.81 -18.27 27.54
N ASP A 35 12.71 -18.66 26.64
CA ASP A 35 13.94 -17.91 26.31
C ASP A 35 13.62 -16.50 25.80
N ALA A 36 12.55 -16.35 25.02
CA ALA A 36 12.07 -15.05 24.55
C ALA A 36 11.33 -14.23 25.61
N GLY A 37 11.16 -14.73 26.84
CA GLY A 37 10.47 -14.07 27.94
C GLY A 37 8.95 -14.02 27.78
N GLN A 38 8.36 -15.00 27.10
CA GLN A 38 6.93 -15.06 26.70
C GLN A 38 6.26 -16.35 27.21
N SER A 39 6.75 -16.93 28.30
CA SER A 39 6.22 -18.18 28.87
C SER A 39 4.74 -18.08 29.31
N HIS A 40 4.26 -16.87 29.59
CA HIS A 40 2.88 -16.61 30.01
C HIS A 40 1.83 -17.01 28.95
N VAL A 41 2.20 -17.16 27.68
CA VAL A 41 1.25 -17.67 26.66
C VAL A 41 0.81 -19.12 26.92
N PHE A 42 1.55 -19.86 27.76
CA PHE A 42 1.22 -21.23 28.16
C PHE A 42 0.45 -21.32 29.48
N THR A 43 0.04 -20.19 30.08
CA THR A 43 -0.60 -20.16 31.41
C THR A 43 -1.76 -21.14 31.54
N PHE A 44 -2.57 -21.29 30.49
CA PHE A 44 -3.75 -22.16 30.49
C PHE A 44 -3.52 -23.52 29.83
N PHE A 45 -2.32 -23.78 29.27
CA PHE A 45 -2.09 -24.88 28.33
C PHE A 45 -2.55 -26.24 28.85
N ASP A 46 -2.25 -26.56 30.11
CA ASP A 46 -2.57 -27.87 30.70
C ASP A 46 -4.07 -28.04 31.01
N THR A 47 -4.84 -26.95 31.00
CA THR A 47 -6.30 -26.95 31.19
C THR A 47 -7.09 -26.93 29.87
N LEU A 48 -6.41 -26.66 28.76
CA LEU A 48 -7.01 -26.65 27.43
C LEU A 48 -7.38 -28.07 26.98
N SER A 49 -8.42 -28.18 26.15
CA SER A 49 -8.68 -29.41 25.41
C SER A 49 -7.53 -29.72 24.42
N SER A 50 -7.38 -30.98 24.01
CA SER A 50 -6.34 -31.35 23.04
C SER A 50 -6.43 -30.55 21.73
N SER A 51 -7.65 -30.27 21.25
CA SER A 51 -7.85 -29.44 20.06
C SER A 51 -7.36 -28.01 20.26
N GLU A 52 -7.57 -27.44 21.45
CA GLU A 52 -7.12 -26.07 21.76
C GLU A 52 -5.61 -26.00 21.97
N GLN A 53 -5.01 -27.03 22.56
CA GLN A 53 -3.56 -27.19 22.66
C GLN A 53 -2.91 -27.22 21.27
N ASP A 54 -3.48 -27.99 20.34
CA ASP A 54 -2.99 -28.09 18.97
C ASP A 54 -3.11 -26.75 18.22
N ILE A 55 -4.21 -26.03 18.39
CA ILE A 55 -4.40 -24.68 17.82
C ILE A 55 -3.31 -23.73 18.31
N LEU A 56 -3.12 -23.66 19.63
CA LEU A 56 -2.12 -22.76 20.21
C LEU A 56 -0.71 -23.15 19.76
N LEU A 57 -0.34 -24.42 19.84
CA LEU A 57 0.99 -24.89 19.43
C LEU A 57 1.30 -24.59 17.97
N LYS A 58 0.35 -24.84 17.07
CA LYS A 58 0.54 -24.54 15.65
C LYS A 58 0.72 -23.03 15.43
N GLN A 59 -0.10 -22.22 16.08
CA GLN A 59 0.02 -20.76 15.97
C GLN A 59 1.37 -20.25 16.48
N LEU A 60 1.88 -20.79 17.59
CA LEU A 60 3.18 -20.38 18.15
C LEU A 60 4.37 -20.90 17.32
N ASP A 61 4.29 -22.09 16.73
CA ASP A 61 5.36 -22.64 15.86
C ASP A 61 5.50 -21.85 14.54
N GLU A 62 4.43 -21.20 14.08
CA GLU A 62 4.44 -20.32 12.89
C GLU A 62 5.06 -18.93 13.16
N ILE A 63 5.28 -18.55 14.42
CA ILE A 63 5.77 -17.22 14.82
C ILE A 63 7.24 -17.28 15.21
N ASP A 64 8.09 -16.52 14.50
CA ASP A 64 9.44 -16.19 14.96
C ASP A 64 9.35 -15.15 16.10
N ILE A 65 9.26 -15.63 17.34
CA ILE A 65 9.11 -14.78 18.52
C ILE A 65 10.32 -13.87 18.75
N HIS A 66 11.53 -14.28 18.34
CA HIS A 66 12.69 -13.40 18.42
C HIS A 66 12.62 -12.28 17.39
N ARG A 67 12.03 -12.52 16.21
CA ARG A 67 11.71 -11.44 15.25
C ARG A 67 10.69 -10.48 15.84
N VAL A 68 9.64 -10.97 16.49
CA VAL A 68 8.64 -10.11 17.16
C VAL A 68 9.30 -9.24 18.22
N ASN A 69 10.14 -9.82 19.10
CA ASN A 69 10.87 -9.04 20.11
C ASN A 69 11.79 -7.99 19.47
N ARG A 70 12.51 -8.30 18.38
CA ARG A 70 13.33 -7.31 17.66
C ARG A 70 12.49 -6.17 17.08
N ILE A 71 11.34 -6.51 16.48
CA ILE A 71 10.41 -5.52 15.92
C ILE A 71 9.88 -4.60 17.04
N TYR A 72 9.45 -5.15 18.17
CA TYR A 72 9.02 -4.38 19.34
C TYR A 72 10.11 -3.44 19.83
N MET A 73 11.32 -3.93 20.06
CA MET A 73 12.44 -3.10 20.55
C MET A 73 12.75 -1.94 19.61
N ASN A 74 12.80 -2.20 18.30
CA ASN A 74 13.04 -1.16 17.30
C ASN A 74 11.90 -0.13 17.25
N ALA A 75 10.64 -0.59 17.37
CA ALA A 75 9.47 0.29 17.37
C ALA A 75 9.47 1.22 18.59
N ILE A 76 9.74 0.69 19.80
CA ILE A 76 9.81 1.49 21.03
C ILE A 76 10.94 2.52 20.98
N LEU A 77 12.12 2.14 20.46
CA LEU A 77 13.23 3.07 20.27
C LEU A 77 12.87 4.20 19.29
N ALA A 78 12.14 3.90 18.22
CA ALA A 78 11.69 4.89 17.24
C ALA A 78 10.61 5.82 17.81
N ASP A 79 9.60 5.28 18.52
CA ASP A 79 8.52 6.05 19.17
C ASP A 79 9.09 7.04 20.20
N GLY A 80 10.05 6.59 21.01
CA GLY A 80 10.74 7.43 21.99
C GLY A 80 11.56 8.56 21.35
N ALA A 81 12.13 8.34 20.16
CA ALA A 81 12.90 9.36 19.44
C ALA A 81 12.02 10.42 18.75
N GLN A 82 10.74 10.11 18.49
CA GLN A 82 9.78 11.04 17.89
C GLN A 82 9.07 11.92 18.93
N THR A 83 9.07 11.52 20.20
CA THR A 83 8.47 12.28 21.28
C THR A 83 9.46 13.36 21.74
N PRO A 84 9.17 14.68 21.59
CA PRO A 84 10.08 15.70 22.08
C PRO A 84 10.28 15.53 23.59
N PRO A 85 11.51 15.69 24.12
CA PRO A 85 11.69 15.76 25.56
C PRO A 85 10.86 16.95 26.08
N ASN A 86 10.07 16.74 27.14
CA ASN A 86 9.46 17.84 27.87
C ASN A 86 10.57 18.85 28.21
N GLU A 87 10.49 20.07 27.66
CA GLU A 87 11.49 21.11 27.95
C GLU A 87 11.55 21.37 29.45
N PRO A 88 12.73 21.23 30.10
CA PRO A 88 12.95 21.90 31.36
C PRO A 88 13.19 23.38 31.08
N GLU A 89 12.43 24.27 31.72
CA GLU A 89 12.75 25.70 31.79
C GLU A 89 14.18 25.88 32.31
N GLY A 90 15.08 26.36 31.46
CA GLY A 90 16.47 26.56 31.86
C GLY A 90 17.34 27.12 30.73
N ASN A 91 17.40 28.45 30.65
CA ASN A 91 18.34 29.20 29.81
C ASN A 91 19.78 28.70 29.99
N ILE A 92 20.42 28.26 28.91
CA ILE A 92 21.87 28.13 28.84
C ILE A 92 22.35 28.73 27.52
N ASN A 93 23.08 29.85 27.64
CA ASN A 93 23.69 30.56 26.52
C ASN A 93 24.69 29.66 25.77
N LEU A 94 24.60 29.63 24.44
CA LEU A 94 25.60 29.03 23.57
C LEU A 94 26.55 30.12 23.08
N ASP A 95 27.81 29.99 23.48
CA ASP A 95 28.94 30.79 22.98
C ASP A 95 29.30 30.36 21.56
N ASP A 96 29.59 31.37 20.74
CA ASP A 96 29.65 31.35 19.30
C ASP A 96 31.11 31.59 18.89
N SER A 97 31.90 30.53 18.73
CA SER A 97 33.20 30.63 18.06
C SER A 97 33.75 29.29 17.55
N LEU A 98 33.85 29.13 16.22
CA LEU A 98 35.11 28.95 15.48
C LEU A 98 34.89 28.46 14.02
N ALA A 99 34.90 29.45 13.12
CA ALA A 99 35.57 29.56 11.81
C ALA A 99 35.51 28.47 10.69
N PRO A 100 35.57 28.89 9.40
CA PRO A 100 35.17 28.09 8.24
C PRO A 100 36.35 27.51 7.43
N GLY A 101 36.09 26.40 6.73
CA GLY A 101 36.82 26.06 5.51
C GLY A 101 37.12 24.58 5.29
N THR A 102 36.42 23.94 4.35
CA THR A 102 37.01 23.22 3.20
C THR A 102 35.91 22.60 2.32
N LYS A 103 35.88 23.00 1.05
CA LYS A 103 35.12 22.34 -0.03
C LYS A 103 35.74 20.97 -0.31
N ASN A 104 34.94 19.91 -0.32
CA ASN A 104 35.22 18.70 -1.10
C ASN A 104 33.92 17.98 -1.46
N LEU A 105 33.56 18.09 -2.75
CA LEU A 105 32.63 17.23 -3.47
C LEU A 105 33.26 15.84 -3.62
N LEU A 106 32.54 14.80 -3.19
CA LEU A 106 32.62 13.36 -3.55
C LEU A 106 32.29 12.52 -2.31
N GLY A 107 31.04 12.07 -2.25
CA GLY A 107 30.45 11.32 -1.14
C GLY A 107 31.17 10.01 -0.86
N ARG A 108 31.81 9.91 0.31
CA ARG A 108 32.23 8.65 0.91
C ARG A 108 31.13 8.14 1.82
N SER A 109 30.72 6.91 1.53
CA SER A 109 29.88 6.04 2.36
C SER A 109 30.24 6.14 3.84
N ARG A 110 29.28 6.56 4.66
CA ARG A 110 29.25 6.28 6.09
C ARG A 110 27.88 5.68 6.39
N THR A 111 27.92 4.51 7.01
CA THR A 111 26.81 3.83 7.68
C THR A 111 26.01 4.83 8.52
N PRO A 112 24.67 4.85 8.48
CA PRO A 112 23.90 5.72 9.35
C PRO A 112 24.05 5.22 10.80
N SER A 113 24.82 5.98 11.57
CA SER A 113 24.64 6.09 13.02
C SER A 113 23.50 7.09 13.26
N PRO A 114 22.79 7.08 14.40
CA PRO A 114 21.70 8.02 14.64
C PRO A 114 22.27 9.43 14.82
N THR A 115 22.36 10.18 13.72
CA THR A 115 22.43 11.64 13.74
C THR A 115 21.12 12.18 14.35
N PRO A 116 21.08 13.42 14.90
CA PRO A 116 19.82 14.07 15.26
C PRO A 116 18.82 13.92 14.11
N PRO A 117 17.51 13.80 14.37
CA PRO A 117 16.55 13.61 13.29
C PRO A 117 16.77 14.73 12.28
N ALA A 118 17.25 14.35 11.10
CA ALA A 118 17.60 15.31 10.06
C ALA A 118 16.38 16.20 9.83
N GLU A 119 16.62 17.51 9.70
CA GLU A 119 15.55 18.47 9.52
C GLU A 119 14.66 18.03 8.34
N VAL A 120 13.35 17.98 8.59
CA VAL A 120 12.35 17.72 7.56
C VAL A 120 12.25 18.96 6.66
N LEU A 121 12.58 18.80 5.38
CA LEU A 121 12.56 19.84 4.34
C LEU A 121 11.53 19.51 3.26
N PRO A 122 11.03 20.51 2.52
CA PRO A 122 10.21 20.27 1.33
C PRO A 122 10.91 19.35 0.34
N LEU A 123 10.14 18.68 -0.53
CA LEU A 123 10.73 17.86 -1.57
C LEU A 123 11.63 18.70 -2.49
N PRO A 124 12.78 18.15 -2.92
CA PRO A 124 13.59 18.79 -3.93
C PRO A 124 12.86 18.83 -5.28
N GLU A 125 13.04 19.91 -6.03
CA GLU A 125 12.34 20.14 -7.31
C GLU A 125 12.64 19.03 -8.33
N GLU A 126 13.87 18.50 -8.33
CA GLU A 126 14.30 17.42 -9.21
C GLU A 126 13.54 16.10 -9.00
N ALA A 127 13.03 15.86 -7.79
CA ALA A 127 12.18 14.70 -7.52
C ALA A 127 10.74 14.93 -8.00
N CYS A 128 10.32 16.18 -8.15
CA CYS A 128 8.95 16.55 -8.46
C CYS A 128 8.68 16.57 -9.96
N ALA A 129 7.49 16.13 -10.34
CA ALA A 129 6.92 16.14 -11.68
C ALA A 129 5.47 16.60 -11.57
N THR A 130 4.92 17.21 -12.62
CA THR A 130 3.50 17.59 -12.65
C THR A 130 2.97 17.49 -14.08
N ILE A 131 1.73 17.03 -14.20
CA ILE A 131 0.95 17.12 -15.45
C ILE A 131 0.03 18.34 -15.49
N ILE A 132 -0.09 19.07 -14.39
CA ILE A 132 -0.95 20.25 -14.32
C ILE A 132 -0.39 21.31 -15.26
N ASN A 133 -1.18 21.71 -16.26
CA ASN A 133 -0.78 22.63 -17.33
C ASN A 133 0.47 22.17 -18.13
N ASN A 134 0.70 20.85 -18.23
CA ASN A 134 1.87 20.30 -18.92
C ASN A 134 1.50 19.17 -19.90
N PRO A 135 0.72 19.47 -20.97
CA PRO A 135 0.19 18.45 -21.88
C PRO A 135 1.27 17.73 -22.71
N GLU A 136 2.41 18.38 -22.97
CA GLU A 136 3.51 17.79 -23.75
C GLU A 136 4.21 16.66 -22.98
N GLU A 137 4.60 16.89 -21.72
CA GLU A 137 5.17 15.83 -20.87
C GLU A 137 4.11 14.76 -20.55
N GLU A 138 2.85 15.14 -20.34
CA GLU A 138 1.77 14.17 -20.16
C GLU A 138 1.66 13.22 -21.36
N ALA A 139 1.67 13.74 -22.60
CA ALA A 139 1.58 12.94 -23.82
C ALA A 139 2.80 12.02 -23.99
N LYS A 140 4.00 12.55 -23.77
CA LYS A 140 5.27 11.79 -23.82
C LYS A 140 5.30 10.66 -22.81
N TRP A 141 4.95 10.93 -21.55
CA TRP A 141 4.91 9.91 -20.51
C TRP A 141 3.82 8.88 -20.80
N ARG A 142 2.63 9.30 -21.24
CA ARG A 142 1.55 8.41 -21.67
C ARG A 142 2.04 7.43 -22.75
N GLU A 143 2.79 7.90 -23.73
CA GLU A 143 3.36 7.04 -24.76
C GLU A 143 4.36 6.03 -24.20
N LEU A 144 5.31 6.45 -23.37
CA LEU A 144 6.27 5.55 -22.73
C LEU A 144 5.59 4.46 -21.90
N GLY A 145 4.59 4.83 -21.09
CA GLY A 145 3.85 3.88 -20.28
C GLY A 145 3.01 2.91 -21.10
N LEU A 146 2.29 3.40 -22.13
CA LEU A 146 1.54 2.52 -23.03
C LEU A 146 2.45 1.54 -23.76
N ASN A 147 3.66 1.96 -24.16
CA ASN A 147 4.64 1.07 -24.79
C ASN A 147 5.10 -0.02 -23.82
N ALA A 148 5.38 0.30 -22.55
CA ALA A 148 5.73 -0.69 -21.53
C ALA A 148 4.58 -1.68 -21.25
N ILE A 149 3.33 -1.19 -21.21
CA ILE A 149 2.14 -2.03 -21.07
C ILE A 149 2.01 -2.97 -22.28
N ALA A 150 2.14 -2.45 -23.50
CA ALA A 150 2.05 -3.25 -24.72
C ALA A 150 3.14 -4.32 -24.80
N GLN A 151 4.27 -4.14 -24.12
CA GLN A 151 5.35 -5.14 -24.00
C GLN A 151 5.12 -6.16 -22.88
N ASN A 152 3.96 -6.13 -22.21
CA ASN A 152 3.62 -6.99 -21.07
C ASN A 152 4.63 -6.84 -19.91
N GLN A 153 5.21 -5.65 -19.72
CA GLN A 153 6.18 -5.39 -18.65
C GLN A 153 5.55 -4.77 -17.39
N VAL A 154 4.24 -4.55 -17.38
CA VAL A 154 3.53 -3.83 -16.32
C VAL A 154 2.56 -4.75 -15.60
N ALA A 155 2.62 -4.74 -14.27
CA ALA A 155 1.60 -5.32 -13.40
C ALA A 155 1.05 -4.31 -12.41
N VAL A 156 -0.08 -4.65 -11.80
CA VAL A 156 -0.69 -3.87 -10.73
C VAL A 156 -0.81 -4.67 -9.45
N LEU A 157 -0.58 -3.99 -8.33
CA LEU A 157 -0.57 -4.55 -7.00
C LEU A 157 -1.58 -3.78 -6.14
N LEU A 158 -2.66 -4.47 -5.78
CA LEU A 158 -3.76 -3.88 -5.04
C LEU A 158 -3.65 -4.20 -3.56
N LEU A 159 -3.69 -3.16 -2.73
CA LEU A 159 -3.77 -3.26 -1.28
C LEU A 159 -5.26 -3.33 -0.86
N ALA A 160 -5.77 -4.55 -0.68
CA ALA A 160 -7.17 -4.84 -0.34
C ALA A 160 -7.34 -5.58 1.00
N GLY A 161 -6.35 -5.47 1.91
CA GLY A 161 -6.40 -6.15 3.21
C GLY A 161 -7.41 -5.58 4.22
N GLY A 162 -7.96 -4.38 3.96
CA GLY A 162 -8.90 -3.71 4.86
C GLY A 162 -10.35 -4.15 4.69
N GLN A 163 -11.03 -4.41 5.82
CA GLN A 163 -12.49 -4.57 5.84
C GLN A 163 -13.21 -3.22 5.72
N GLY A 164 -14.46 -3.24 5.24
CA GLY A 164 -15.34 -2.07 5.13
C GLY A 164 -16.00 -1.64 6.45
N THR A 165 -15.49 -2.03 7.62
CA THR A 165 -16.18 -1.87 8.91
C THR A 165 -16.47 -0.41 9.26
N ARG A 166 -15.55 0.51 9.00
CA ARG A 166 -15.76 1.97 9.18
C ARG A 166 -16.85 2.53 8.26
N LEU A 167 -17.19 1.82 7.18
CA LEU A 167 -18.27 2.15 6.25
C LEU A 167 -19.62 1.50 6.63
N GLY A 168 -19.67 0.77 7.76
CA GLY A 168 -20.83 -0.02 8.17
C GLY A 168 -21.00 -1.33 7.38
N SER A 169 -19.95 -1.83 6.72
CA SER A 169 -19.99 -3.08 5.95
C SER A 169 -19.12 -4.17 6.57
N ALA A 170 -19.65 -5.40 6.62
CA ALA A 170 -18.89 -6.59 7.00
C ALA A 170 -18.03 -7.13 5.85
N LEU A 171 -18.26 -6.67 4.61
CA LEU A 171 -17.58 -7.16 3.42
C LEU A 171 -16.23 -6.45 3.20
N PRO A 172 -15.31 -7.08 2.44
CA PRO A 172 -14.12 -6.42 1.93
C PRO A 172 -14.46 -5.10 1.23
N LYS A 173 -13.61 -4.09 1.44
CA LYS A 173 -13.89 -2.72 1.00
C LYS A 173 -14.02 -2.58 -0.52
N GLY A 174 -13.32 -3.40 -1.30
CA GLY A 174 -13.44 -3.39 -2.76
C GLY A 174 -14.81 -3.83 -3.29
N MET A 175 -15.61 -4.53 -2.48
CA MET A 175 -16.98 -4.93 -2.82
C MET A 175 -18.01 -3.82 -2.54
N TYR A 176 -17.59 -2.68 -2.00
CA TYR A 176 -18.50 -1.63 -1.60
C TYR A 176 -19.15 -0.97 -2.82
N ASP A 177 -20.47 -0.83 -2.77
CA ASP A 177 -21.29 -0.14 -3.76
C ASP A 177 -21.55 1.30 -3.28
N ILE A 178 -20.93 2.26 -3.96
CA ILE A 178 -21.10 3.70 -3.67
C ILE A 178 -22.37 4.29 -4.32
N LYS A 179 -23.29 3.43 -4.82
CA LYS A 179 -24.57 3.78 -5.43
C LYS A 179 -24.46 4.50 -6.77
N LEU A 180 -23.47 4.12 -7.57
CA LEU A 180 -23.41 4.55 -8.98
C LEU A 180 -24.64 4.02 -9.74
N PRO A 181 -25.08 4.71 -10.82
CA PRO A 181 -26.19 4.25 -11.65
C PRO A 181 -26.06 2.78 -12.13
N SER A 182 -24.85 2.28 -12.36
CA SER A 182 -24.56 0.90 -12.75
C SER A 182 -24.57 -0.11 -11.59
N GLY A 183 -24.52 0.36 -10.34
CA GLY A 183 -24.35 -0.48 -9.15
C GLY A 183 -23.00 -1.20 -9.05
N LYS A 184 -22.01 -0.84 -9.88
CA LYS A 184 -20.69 -1.47 -9.87
C LYS A 184 -19.91 -1.16 -8.58
N SER A 185 -19.26 -2.19 -8.05
CA SER A 185 -18.31 -2.09 -6.95
C SER A 185 -16.98 -1.44 -7.37
N LEU A 186 -16.14 -1.11 -6.38
CA LEU A 186 -14.78 -0.62 -6.62
C LEU A 186 -13.92 -1.66 -7.38
N PHE A 187 -14.05 -2.95 -7.06
CA PHE A 187 -13.35 -4.01 -7.79
C PHE A 187 -13.78 -4.08 -9.27
N GLU A 188 -15.08 -3.98 -9.55
CA GLU A 188 -15.60 -3.96 -10.93
C GLU A 188 -15.06 -2.77 -11.73
N TYR A 189 -14.99 -1.59 -11.10
CA TYR A 189 -14.43 -0.39 -11.73
C TYR A 189 -12.93 -0.54 -12.02
N GLN A 190 -12.15 -1.04 -11.06
CA GLN A 190 -10.72 -1.23 -11.20
C GLN A 190 -10.39 -2.29 -12.26
N ALA A 191 -11.12 -3.40 -12.29
CA ALA A 191 -10.97 -4.43 -13.31
C ALA A 191 -11.31 -3.90 -14.72
N GLY A 192 -12.37 -3.11 -14.84
CA GLY A 192 -12.73 -2.45 -16.10
C GLY A 192 -11.63 -1.52 -16.61
N ARG A 193 -10.97 -0.77 -15.72
CA ARG A 193 -9.82 0.08 -16.06
C ARG A 193 -8.64 -0.74 -16.58
N ILE A 194 -8.32 -1.87 -15.94
CA ILE A 194 -7.28 -2.80 -16.40
C ILE A 194 -7.59 -3.31 -17.82
N GLY A 195 -8.80 -3.84 -18.04
CA GLY A 195 -9.21 -4.38 -19.34
C GLY A 195 -9.26 -3.34 -20.45
N LYS A 196 -9.72 -2.11 -20.15
CA LYS A 196 -9.69 -1.01 -21.12
C LYS A 196 -8.26 -0.61 -21.48
N LEU A 197 -7.38 -0.49 -20.49
CA LEU A 197 -6.00 -0.06 -20.75
C LEU A 197 -5.20 -1.10 -21.55
N ALA A 198 -5.39 -2.40 -21.28
CA ALA A 198 -4.81 -3.47 -22.07
C ALA A 198 -5.24 -3.38 -23.55
N ARG A 199 -6.52 -3.11 -23.82
CA ARG A 199 -7.04 -2.87 -25.19
C ARG A 199 -6.43 -1.63 -25.84
N LEU A 200 -6.39 -0.49 -25.14
CA LEU A 200 -5.77 0.73 -25.65
C LEU A 200 -4.29 0.54 -26.03
N ALA A 201 -3.54 -0.18 -25.19
CA ALA A 201 -2.15 -0.50 -25.46
C ALA A 201 -1.99 -1.48 -26.63
N ALA A 202 -2.87 -2.48 -26.75
CA ALA A 202 -2.89 -3.41 -27.89
C ALA A 202 -3.16 -2.67 -29.21
N ASP A 203 -4.20 -1.85 -29.25
CA ASP A 203 -4.59 -1.05 -30.43
C ASP A 203 -3.43 -0.15 -30.88
N LYS A 204 -2.81 0.57 -29.93
CA LYS A 204 -1.68 1.46 -30.22
C LYS A 204 -0.46 0.70 -30.76
N ALA A 205 -0.22 -0.52 -30.28
CA ALA A 205 0.90 -1.36 -30.70
C ALA A 205 0.59 -2.24 -31.93
N GLY A 206 -0.62 -2.18 -32.49
CA GLY A 206 -1.06 -3.06 -33.58
C GLY A 206 -1.13 -4.55 -33.18
N LYS A 207 -1.35 -4.84 -31.90
CA LYS A 207 -1.48 -6.19 -31.35
C LYS A 207 -2.92 -6.64 -31.33
N LYS A 208 -3.14 -7.96 -31.37
CA LYS A 208 -4.50 -8.51 -31.31
C LYS A 208 -5.08 -8.39 -29.91
N GLU A 209 -6.41 -8.36 -29.83
CA GLU A 209 -7.12 -8.41 -28.54
C GLU A 209 -6.67 -9.65 -27.75
N GLY A 210 -6.33 -9.45 -26.48
CA GLY A 210 -5.84 -10.50 -25.59
C GLY A 210 -4.33 -10.80 -25.67
N GLU A 211 -3.55 -10.17 -26.56
CA GLU A 211 -2.08 -10.30 -26.58
C GLU A 211 -1.39 -9.39 -25.54
N VAL A 212 -2.00 -8.25 -25.21
CA VAL A 212 -1.54 -7.35 -24.15
C VAL A 212 -2.26 -7.70 -22.85
N ARG A 213 -1.48 -7.94 -21.79
CA ARG A 213 -1.95 -8.44 -20.49
C ARG A 213 -1.37 -7.58 -19.38
N ILE A 214 -2.19 -7.28 -18.38
CA ILE A 214 -1.77 -6.59 -17.16
C ILE A 214 -2.15 -7.51 -15.99
N ARG A 215 -1.15 -8.09 -15.33
CA ARG A 215 -1.36 -8.98 -14.18
C ARG A 215 -1.81 -8.16 -12.97
N TRP A 216 -2.79 -8.68 -12.23
CA TRP A 216 -3.38 -8.06 -11.06
C TRP A 216 -3.14 -8.90 -9.82
N TYR A 217 -2.22 -8.44 -8.98
CA TYR A 217 -1.90 -9.04 -7.69
C TYR A 217 -2.77 -8.40 -6.62
N VAL A 218 -3.72 -9.14 -6.08
CA VAL A 218 -4.68 -8.67 -5.07
C VAL A 218 -4.23 -9.13 -3.70
N MET A 219 -3.69 -8.21 -2.90
CA MET A 219 -3.28 -8.46 -1.53
C MET A 219 -4.49 -8.37 -0.61
N THR A 220 -4.85 -9.48 0.03
CA THR A 220 -5.91 -9.53 1.05
C THR A 220 -5.33 -9.71 2.46
N SER A 221 -6.18 -9.66 3.46
CA SER A 221 -5.91 -10.17 4.82
C SER A 221 -6.65 -11.49 5.01
N GLY A 222 -6.30 -12.28 6.04
CA GLY A 222 -7.03 -13.51 6.36
C GLY A 222 -8.56 -13.31 6.39
N PRO A 223 -9.09 -12.31 7.12
CA PRO A 223 -10.53 -12.04 7.18
C PRO A 223 -11.18 -11.57 5.87
N THR A 224 -10.41 -11.12 4.88
CA THR A 224 -10.95 -10.61 3.60
C THR A 224 -10.76 -11.57 2.43
N ARG A 225 -9.87 -12.58 2.56
CA ARG A 225 -9.51 -13.49 1.48
C ARG A 225 -10.71 -14.24 0.90
N GLY A 226 -11.44 -14.97 1.75
CA GLY A 226 -12.50 -15.87 1.31
C GLY A 226 -13.60 -15.15 0.53
N GLU A 227 -14.14 -14.07 1.09
CA GLU A 227 -15.17 -13.26 0.44
C GLU A 227 -14.67 -12.58 -0.85
N THR A 228 -13.41 -12.11 -0.87
CA THR A 228 -12.83 -11.49 -2.08
C THR A 228 -12.72 -12.49 -3.22
N GLU A 229 -12.13 -13.67 -2.98
CA GLU A 229 -12.02 -14.70 -4.03
C GLU A 229 -13.38 -15.17 -4.53
N LYS A 230 -14.33 -15.37 -3.62
CA LYS A 230 -15.69 -15.78 -3.94
C LYS A 230 -16.36 -14.74 -4.85
N TYR A 231 -16.29 -13.46 -4.50
CA TYR A 231 -16.87 -12.40 -5.28
C TYR A 231 -16.28 -12.30 -6.69
N PHE A 232 -14.95 -12.41 -6.83
CA PHE A 232 -14.30 -12.43 -8.14
C PHE A 232 -14.75 -13.63 -8.99
N LYS A 233 -14.88 -14.83 -8.40
CA LYS A 233 -15.38 -16.02 -9.10
C LYS A 233 -16.84 -15.86 -9.54
N GLU A 234 -17.71 -15.38 -8.65
CA GLU A 234 -19.13 -15.11 -8.94
C GLU A 234 -19.32 -14.09 -10.07
N LYS A 235 -18.42 -13.12 -10.16
CA LYS A 235 -18.42 -12.07 -11.19
C LYS A 235 -17.57 -12.42 -12.42
N SER A 236 -17.17 -13.69 -12.58
CA SER A 236 -16.36 -14.17 -13.71
C SER A 236 -15.11 -13.31 -13.94
N PHE A 237 -14.40 -12.97 -12.85
CA PHE A 237 -13.22 -12.10 -12.83
C PHE A 237 -13.43 -10.75 -13.53
N PHE A 238 -14.69 -10.28 -13.56
CA PHE A 238 -15.10 -9.03 -14.19
C PHE A 238 -14.75 -8.94 -15.68
N GLY A 239 -14.64 -10.10 -16.36
CA GLY A 239 -14.24 -10.21 -17.76
C GLY A 239 -12.72 -10.24 -18.00
N LEU A 240 -11.90 -10.14 -16.95
CA LEU A 240 -10.45 -10.38 -17.05
C LEU A 240 -10.16 -11.88 -17.15
N ASN A 241 -8.98 -12.22 -17.67
CA ASN A 241 -8.51 -13.60 -17.62
C ASN A 241 -8.16 -13.97 -16.16
N LYS A 242 -8.76 -15.04 -15.66
CA LYS A 242 -8.54 -15.55 -14.29
C LYS A 242 -7.06 -15.83 -13.99
N ASP A 243 -6.26 -16.21 -14.98
CA ASP A 243 -4.85 -16.58 -14.80
C ASP A 243 -3.95 -15.33 -14.64
N ASP A 244 -4.50 -14.13 -14.84
CA ASP A 244 -3.83 -12.85 -14.54
C ASP A 244 -4.30 -12.23 -13.22
N VAL A 245 -5.21 -12.87 -12.48
CA VAL A 245 -5.67 -12.36 -11.19
C VAL A 245 -5.14 -13.26 -10.09
N ILE A 246 -4.14 -12.77 -9.36
CA ILE A 246 -3.37 -13.54 -8.39
C ILE A 246 -3.68 -13.00 -7.00
N PHE A 247 -4.31 -13.84 -6.16
CA PHE A 247 -4.58 -13.50 -4.78
C PHE A 247 -3.44 -13.97 -3.87
N PHE A 248 -2.98 -13.08 -3.01
CA PHE A 248 -2.00 -13.40 -1.96
C PHE A 248 -2.41 -12.68 -0.68
N GLU A 249 -2.02 -13.22 0.47
CA GLU A 249 -2.36 -12.61 1.76
C GLU A 249 -1.19 -11.79 2.28
N GLN A 250 -1.48 -10.73 3.04
CA GLN A 250 -0.50 -10.07 3.91
C GLN A 250 -0.31 -10.83 5.23
N GLY A 251 0.73 -10.49 5.97
CA GLY A 251 1.05 -11.14 7.22
C GLY A 251 0.15 -10.67 8.36
N VAL A 252 0.43 -11.20 9.54
CA VAL A 252 -0.06 -10.66 10.80
C VAL A 252 1.10 -10.55 11.77
N LEU A 253 0.99 -9.60 12.69
CA LEU A 253 1.85 -9.52 13.86
C LEU A 253 1.00 -9.71 15.13
N PRO A 254 1.54 -10.37 16.16
CA PRO A 254 0.90 -10.40 17.46
C PRO A 254 0.73 -9.00 18.04
N ALA A 255 -0.38 -8.79 18.74
CA ALA A 255 -0.56 -7.64 19.60
C ALA A 255 0.30 -7.80 20.85
N LEU A 256 0.86 -6.68 21.32
CA LEU A 256 1.77 -6.65 22.46
C LEU A 256 1.22 -5.71 23.53
N SER A 257 1.45 -6.01 24.80
CA SER A 257 1.31 -5.03 25.88
C SER A 257 2.40 -3.96 25.81
N GLU A 258 2.28 -2.91 26.63
CA GLU A 258 3.31 -1.85 26.72
C GLU A 258 4.68 -2.39 27.13
N ASP A 259 4.75 -3.45 27.95
CA ASP A 259 5.99 -4.14 28.34
C ASP A 259 6.42 -5.25 27.36
N GLY A 260 5.79 -5.32 26.18
CA GLY A 260 6.21 -6.20 25.09
C GLY A 260 5.76 -7.66 25.23
N LYS A 261 4.77 -7.96 26.07
CA LYS A 261 4.20 -9.31 26.20
C LYS A 261 3.13 -9.57 25.15
N LEU A 262 3.12 -10.77 24.60
CA LEU A 262 2.07 -11.22 23.68
C LEU A 262 0.71 -11.20 24.37
N LEU A 263 -0.30 -10.60 23.73
CA LEU A 263 -1.67 -10.62 24.22
C LEU A 263 -2.41 -11.86 23.72
N LEU A 264 -3.20 -12.48 24.60
CA LEU A 264 -4.07 -13.61 24.29
C LEU A 264 -5.48 -13.10 23.94
N SER A 265 -6.05 -13.52 22.82
CA SER A 265 -7.47 -13.25 22.51
C SER A 265 -8.41 -14.25 23.17
N THR A 266 -7.93 -15.46 23.42
CA THR A 266 -8.58 -16.53 24.18
C THR A 266 -7.50 -17.31 24.95
N PRO A 267 -7.84 -18.17 25.93
CA PRO A 267 -6.83 -19.01 26.59
C PRO A 267 -5.98 -19.87 25.64
N SER A 268 -6.43 -20.09 24.41
CA SER A 268 -5.83 -20.95 23.39
C SER A 268 -5.39 -20.24 22.11
N THR A 269 -5.43 -18.89 22.05
CA THR A 269 -5.12 -18.16 20.81
C THR A 269 -4.55 -16.76 21.10
N LEU A 270 -3.51 -16.38 20.37
CA LEU A 270 -2.93 -15.04 20.41
C LEU A 270 -3.84 -14.01 19.72
N SER A 271 -3.87 -12.80 20.28
CA SER A 271 -4.41 -11.63 19.62
C SER A 271 -3.44 -11.18 18.53
N VAL A 272 -3.89 -11.15 17.27
CA VAL A 272 -3.09 -10.76 16.11
C VAL A 272 -3.78 -9.65 15.33
N ALA A 273 -3.00 -8.86 14.61
CA ALA A 273 -3.49 -7.85 13.68
C ALA A 273 -2.68 -7.90 12.38
N PRO A 274 -3.26 -7.43 11.26
CA PRO A 274 -2.48 -7.18 10.06
C PRO A 274 -1.23 -6.35 10.35
N ASP A 275 -0.13 -6.68 9.67
CA ASP A 275 1.19 -6.07 9.86
C ASP A 275 1.37 -4.74 9.08
N GLY A 276 0.27 -4.03 8.85
CA GLY A 276 0.21 -2.80 8.04
C GLY A 276 0.27 -3.05 6.54
N ASN A 277 0.09 -1.99 5.74
CA ASN A 277 0.16 -2.12 4.28
C ASN A 277 1.60 -2.34 3.75
N GLY A 278 2.62 -2.03 4.55
CA GLY A 278 4.01 -2.38 4.31
C GLY A 278 4.34 -3.85 4.55
N GLY A 279 3.46 -4.60 5.25
CA GLY A 279 3.49 -6.07 5.31
C GLY A 279 3.45 -6.74 3.93
N LEU A 280 3.09 -5.96 2.90
CA LEU A 280 3.26 -6.27 1.49
C LEU A 280 4.62 -6.90 1.17
N TYR A 281 5.73 -6.32 1.61
CA TYR A 281 7.06 -6.76 1.14
C TYR A 281 7.40 -8.18 1.56
N ALA A 282 7.06 -8.52 2.80
CA ALA A 282 7.17 -9.89 3.28
C ALA A 282 6.20 -10.81 2.52
N ALA A 283 4.96 -10.35 2.29
CA ALA A 283 3.94 -11.10 1.57
C ALA A 283 4.33 -11.45 0.12
N LEU A 284 5.04 -10.56 -0.58
CA LEU A 284 5.52 -10.81 -1.95
C LEU A 284 6.49 -11.99 -2.06
N ARG A 285 7.21 -12.31 -0.97
CA ARG A 285 8.17 -13.41 -0.88
C ARG A 285 7.55 -14.72 -0.36
N ARG A 286 6.30 -14.68 0.11
CA ARG A 286 5.64 -15.89 0.62
C ARG A 286 5.11 -16.74 -0.53
N PRO A 287 5.09 -18.07 -0.36
CA PRO A 287 4.38 -18.98 -1.25
C PRO A 287 2.92 -18.53 -1.50
N LEU A 288 2.50 -18.56 -2.77
CA LEU A 288 1.12 -18.26 -3.17
C LEU A 288 0.12 -19.31 -2.69
N SER A 289 0.57 -20.54 -2.43
CA SER A 289 -0.22 -21.61 -1.82
C SER A 289 0.67 -22.53 -0.97
N PRO A 290 0.10 -23.32 -0.05
CA PRO A 290 0.86 -24.29 0.76
C PRO A 290 1.57 -25.38 -0.06
N THR A 291 1.18 -25.57 -1.32
CA THR A 291 1.68 -26.62 -2.22
C THR A 291 2.59 -26.10 -3.32
N SER A 292 2.84 -24.79 -3.38
CA SER A 292 3.64 -24.13 -4.42
C SER A 292 4.86 -23.46 -3.81
N SER A 293 6.01 -23.53 -4.47
CA SER A 293 7.16 -22.68 -4.17
C SER A 293 7.09 -21.31 -4.86
N SER A 294 6.11 -21.10 -5.74
CA SER A 294 5.94 -19.82 -6.44
C SER A 294 5.45 -18.74 -5.48
N THR A 295 6.05 -17.57 -5.59
CA THR A 295 5.79 -16.33 -4.86
C THR A 295 5.35 -15.26 -5.85
N VAL A 296 4.86 -14.12 -5.35
CA VAL A 296 4.56 -12.99 -6.25
C VAL A 296 5.82 -12.53 -6.99
N LEU A 297 6.97 -12.45 -6.31
CA LEU A 297 8.23 -12.03 -6.95
C LEU A 297 8.68 -13.00 -8.06
N SER A 298 8.54 -14.30 -7.85
CA SER A 298 8.90 -15.28 -8.90
C SER A 298 7.92 -15.25 -10.06
N ASP A 299 6.61 -15.08 -9.82
CA ASP A 299 5.59 -14.96 -10.87
C ASP A 299 5.81 -13.69 -11.71
N LEU A 300 6.11 -12.54 -11.06
CA LEU A 300 6.48 -11.30 -11.75
C LEU A 300 7.67 -11.52 -12.70
N LYS A 301 8.72 -12.19 -12.20
CA LYS A 301 9.93 -12.48 -12.98
C LYS A 301 9.67 -13.43 -14.14
N GLU A 302 8.90 -14.50 -13.91
CA GLU A 302 8.54 -15.50 -14.91
C GLU A 302 7.76 -14.88 -16.08
N HIS A 303 6.91 -13.89 -15.80
CA HIS A 303 6.10 -13.20 -16.82
C HIS A 303 6.77 -11.95 -17.42
N GLY A 304 8.05 -11.71 -17.12
CA GLY A 304 8.79 -10.57 -17.68
C GLY A 304 8.29 -9.20 -17.20
N ILE A 305 7.65 -9.15 -16.02
CA ILE A 305 7.20 -7.89 -15.43
C ILE A 305 8.41 -7.13 -14.88
N GLU A 306 8.54 -5.88 -15.28
CA GLU A 306 9.59 -4.98 -14.82
C GLU A 306 9.05 -3.85 -13.92
N TYR A 307 7.78 -3.47 -14.11
CA TYR A 307 7.19 -2.29 -13.49
C TYR A 307 5.88 -2.62 -12.79
N ILE A 308 5.77 -2.20 -11.53
CA ILE A 308 4.64 -2.51 -10.67
C ILE A 308 4.00 -1.20 -10.22
N HIS A 309 2.71 -1.03 -10.52
CA HIS A 309 1.90 0.04 -9.94
C HIS A 309 1.12 -0.50 -8.73
N ALA A 310 1.51 -0.07 -7.53
CA ALA A 310 0.84 -0.39 -6.27
C ALA A 310 -0.17 0.69 -5.87
N TYR A 311 -1.38 0.32 -5.46
CA TYR A 311 -2.40 1.30 -5.06
C TYR A 311 -3.37 0.76 -3.99
N CYS A 312 -4.02 1.67 -3.26
CA CYS A 312 -5.06 1.35 -2.28
C CYS A 312 -6.45 1.13 -2.93
N VAL A 313 -7.19 0.13 -2.44
CA VAL A 313 -8.51 -0.24 -2.96
C VAL A 313 -9.58 0.86 -2.90
N ASP A 314 -9.42 1.83 -2.01
CA ASP A 314 -10.51 2.73 -1.62
C ASP A 314 -10.57 4.05 -2.38
N ASN A 315 -9.68 4.31 -3.33
CA ASN A 315 -9.78 5.47 -4.20
C ASN A 315 -10.67 5.14 -5.41
N CYS A 316 -11.88 5.71 -5.49
CA CYS A 316 -12.78 5.44 -6.62
C CYS A 316 -12.27 6.04 -7.95
N LEU A 317 -11.43 7.08 -7.89
CA LEU A 317 -10.84 7.76 -9.05
C LEU A 317 -9.50 7.15 -9.51
N VAL A 318 -9.02 6.08 -8.87
CA VAL A 318 -7.69 5.53 -9.17
C VAL A 318 -7.50 5.16 -10.65
N LYS A 319 -6.51 5.77 -11.31
CA LYS A 319 -6.07 5.36 -12.65
C LYS A 319 -5.19 4.11 -12.56
N VAL A 320 -5.83 2.95 -12.50
CA VAL A 320 -5.13 1.64 -12.39
C VAL A 320 -4.19 1.44 -13.57
N ALA A 321 -2.94 1.04 -13.30
CA ALA A 321 -1.85 0.96 -14.28
C ALA A 321 -1.60 2.26 -15.09
N ASP A 322 -1.82 3.45 -14.52
CA ASP A 322 -1.69 4.73 -15.23
C ASP A 322 -0.41 4.85 -16.10
N PRO A 323 -0.54 4.91 -17.44
CA PRO A 323 0.61 4.99 -18.33
C PRO A 323 1.38 6.30 -18.17
N VAL A 324 0.73 7.39 -17.74
CA VAL A 324 1.41 8.67 -17.51
C VAL A 324 2.36 8.55 -16.32
N PHE A 325 1.88 8.04 -15.19
CA PHE A 325 2.71 7.83 -14.01
C PHE A 325 3.86 6.85 -14.25
N ILE A 326 3.57 5.72 -14.92
CA ILE A 326 4.59 4.75 -15.28
C ILE A 326 5.64 5.40 -16.20
N GLY A 327 5.21 6.09 -17.26
CA GLY A 327 6.11 6.77 -18.19
C GLY A 327 6.95 7.86 -17.55
N CYS A 328 6.41 8.60 -16.59
CA CYS A 328 7.16 9.57 -15.80
C CYS A 328 8.31 8.88 -15.05
N CYS A 329 8.03 7.77 -14.35
CA CYS A 329 9.04 7.01 -13.61
C CYS A 329 10.10 6.41 -14.54
N LEU A 330 9.68 5.88 -15.70
CA LEU A 330 10.58 5.35 -16.73
C LEU A 330 11.52 6.43 -17.28
N SER A 331 10.98 7.61 -17.63
CA SER A 331 11.76 8.71 -18.19
C SER A 331 12.85 9.22 -17.25
N ARG A 332 12.69 8.99 -15.94
CA ARG A 332 13.61 9.40 -14.88
C ARG A 332 14.49 8.25 -14.36
N ASN A 333 14.36 7.04 -14.92
CA ASN A 333 15.04 5.83 -14.45
C ASN A 333 14.87 5.63 -12.93
N SER A 334 13.69 5.94 -12.39
CA SER A 334 13.43 5.84 -10.95
C SER A 334 13.18 4.40 -10.53
N GLN A 335 13.72 4.01 -9.38
CA GLN A 335 13.50 2.66 -8.82
C GLN A 335 12.16 2.56 -8.10
N ALA A 336 11.69 3.69 -7.56
CA ALA A 336 10.40 3.87 -6.93
C ALA A 336 9.78 5.20 -7.39
N GLY A 337 8.47 5.32 -7.27
CA GLY A 337 7.76 6.57 -7.51
C GLY A 337 6.52 6.70 -6.64
N ALA A 338 6.04 7.91 -6.48
CA ALA A 338 4.82 8.22 -5.75
C ALA A 338 3.98 9.21 -6.54
N LYS A 339 2.67 8.95 -6.60
CA LYS A 339 1.70 9.92 -7.08
C LYS A 339 1.17 10.71 -5.89
N VAL A 340 1.03 12.02 -6.08
CA VAL A 340 0.59 12.95 -5.04
C VAL A 340 -0.48 13.88 -5.59
N VAL A 341 -1.31 14.41 -4.70
CA VAL A 341 -2.17 15.55 -5.00
C VAL A 341 -1.70 16.76 -4.24
N LYS A 342 -2.11 17.94 -4.69
CA LYS A 342 -1.79 19.18 -4.00
C LYS A 342 -2.57 19.29 -2.68
N LYS A 343 -1.85 19.40 -1.57
CA LYS A 343 -2.38 19.88 -0.29
C LYS A 343 -2.48 21.40 -0.35
N THR A 344 -3.68 21.93 -0.12
CA THR A 344 -3.95 23.38 -0.14
C THR A 344 -4.29 23.94 1.24
N ILE A 345 -4.73 23.08 2.16
CA ILE A 345 -5.13 23.43 3.52
C ILE A 345 -4.08 22.88 4.50
N PRO A 346 -3.43 23.72 5.33
CA PRO A 346 -2.42 23.28 6.30
C PRO A 346 -2.88 22.13 7.21
N THR A 347 -4.15 22.17 7.62
CA THR A 347 -4.78 21.22 8.56
C THR A 347 -5.37 19.97 7.89
N GLU A 348 -5.20 19.78 6.58
CA GLU A 348 -5.59 18.52 5.92
C GLU A 348 -4.82 17.34 6.54
N SER A 349 -5.55 16.35 7.05
CA SER A 349 -5.01 15.15 7.71
C SER A 349 -4.48 14.12 6.70
N VAL A 350 -3.41 14.49 6.01
CA VAL A 350 -2.75 13.66 5.01
C VAL A 350 -1.24 13.69 5.21
N GLY A 351 -0.59 12.54 5.09
CA GLY A 351 0.86 12.45 5.06
C GLY A 351 1.42 13.15 3.82
N VAL A 352 2.55 13.85 3.97
CA VAL A 352 3.20 14.60 2.90
C VAL A 352 4.56 14.00 2.60
N LEU A 353 4.91 13.91 1.32
CA LEU A 353 6.28 13.56 0.94
C LEU A 353 7.21 14.74 1.26
N ALA A 354 8.37 14.42 1.80
CA ALA A 354 9.39 15.37 2.24
C ALA A 354 10.80 14.79 2.06
N ALA A 355 11.79 15.67 2.14
CA ALA A 355 13.19 15.27 2.31
C ALA A 355 13.55 15.26 3.81
N LYS A 356 14.35 14.27 4.21
CA LYS A 356 14.90 14.15 5.57
C LYS A 356 16.38 13.82 5.46
N GLY A 357 17.23 14.85 5.45
CA GLY A 357 18.63 14.73 5.04
C GLY A 357 18.72 14.34 3.56
N ASP A 358 19.52 13.32 3.23
CA ASP A 358 19.69 12.82 1.86
C ASP A 358 18.61 11.79 1.44
N ALA A 359 17.58 11.58 2.28
CA ALA A 359 16.56 10.55 2.10
C ALA A 359 15.17 11.15 1.83
N PHE A 360 14.33 10.39 1.12
CA PHE A 360 12.91 10.70 0.98
C PHE A 360 12.11 10.05 2.10
N ALA A 361 11.07 10.73 2.58
CA ALA A 361 10.16 10.18 3.57
C ALA A 361 8.73 10.65 3.31
N VAL A 362 7.76 9.94 3.86
CA VAL A 362 6.41 10.48 4.10
C VAL A 362 6.36 10.87 5.56
N VAL A 363 5.98 12.11 5.82
CA VAL A 363 5.80 12.65 7.16
C VAL A 363 4.30 12.72 7.41
N GLU A 364 3.83 11.98 8.40
CA GLU A 364 2.43 12.00 8.78
C GLU A 364 2.01 13.36 9.33
N TYR A 365 0.75 13.73 9.16
CA TYR A 365 0.25 15.05 9.56
C TYR A 365 0.44 15.33 11.07
N SER A 366 0.46 14.28 11.89
CA SER A 366 0.72 14.37 13.33
C SER A 366 2.19 14.63 13.68
N GLU A 367 3.11 14.39 12.75
CA GLU A 367 4.56 14.59 12.92
C GLU A 367 5.04 15.94 12.38
N LEU A 368 4.19 16.64 11.61
CA LEU A 368 4.53 17.94 11.04
C LEU A 368 4.16 19.06 12.01
N SER A 369 5.14 19.83 12.47
CA SER A 369 4.90 21.03 13.28
C SER A 369 3.96 22.03 12.57
N LYS A 370 3.19 22.81 13.34
CA LYS A 370 2.30 23.84 12.79
C LYS A 370 3.02 24.80 11.84
N GLU A 371 4.21 25.26 12.22
CA GLU A 371 5.04 26.16 11.40
C GLU A 371 5.33 25.54 10.02
N LYS A 372 5.81 24.29 9.98
CA LYS A 372 6.06 23.58 8.71
C LYS A 372 4.77 23.31 7.92
N ALA A 373 3.67 22.99 8.59
CA ALA A 373 2.38 22.76 7.93
C ALA A 373 1.83 24.03 7.26
N GLU A 374 2.12 25.20 7.83
CA GLU A 374 1.69 26.52 7.33
C GLU A 374 2.72 27.19 6.42
N LEU A 375 3.95 26.66 6.34
CA LEU A 375 5.04 27.19 5.53
C LEU A 375 4.65 27.29 4.05
N ARG A 376 4.93 28.44 3.43
CA ARG A 376 4.62 28.73 2.03
C ARG A 376 5.85 29.06 1.20
N THR A 377 5.80 28.71 -0.08
CA THR A 377 6.77 29.12 -1.09
C THR A 377 6.56 30.59 -1.48
N HIS A 378 7.48 31.14 -2.29
CA HIS A 378 7.36 32.48 -2.85
C HIS A 378 6.10 32.66 -3.74
N THR A 379 5.53 31.57 -4.26
CA THR A 379 4.28 31.59 -5.04
C THR A 379 3.02 31.59 -4.17
N GLY A 380 3.16 31.54 -2.84
CA GLY A 380 2.04 31.49 -1.89
C GLY A 380 1.46 30.10 -1.66
N GLU A 381 2.01 29.07 -2.30
CA GLU A 381 1.60 27.67 -2.14
C GLU A 381 2.23 27.06 -0.90
N LEU A 382 1.64 26.00 -0.32
CA LEU A 382 2.29 25.28 0.78
C LEU A 382 3.62 24.66 0.30
N ALA A 383 4.66 24.78 1.11
CA ALA A 383 5.95 24.17 0.82
C ALA A 383 5.87 22.64 0.97
N PHE A 384 5.17 22.17 2.01
CA PHE A 384 4.84 20.75 2.22
C PHE A 384 3.49 20.40 1.58
N ARG A 385 3.44 20.40 0.24
CA ARG A 385 2.19 20.21 -0.51
C ARG A 385 1.96 18.84 -1.13
N ALA A 386 2.98 17.99 -1.17
CA ALA A 386 2.94 16.71 -1.88
C ALA A 386 2.18 15.64 -1.06
N ALA A 387 0.84 15.73 -1.05
CA ALA A 387 0.00 14.82 -0.28
C ALA A 387 0.03 13.40 -0.87
N ASN A 388 0.44 12.43 -0.04
CA ASN A 388 0.49 11.03 -0.42
C ASN A 388 -0.94 10.48 -0.64
N ILE A 389 -1.19 9.92 -1.82
CA ILE A 389 -2.47 9.26 -2.15
C ILE A 389 -2.36 7.74 -2.25
N ALA A 390 -1.29 7.17 -1.68
CA ALA A 390 -1.02 5.73 -1.66
C ALA A 390 -1.10 5.08 -3.06
N ASN A 391 -0.49 5.73 -4.04
CA ASN A 391 -0.29 5.26 -5.41
C ASN A 391 1.20 5.31 -5.69
N HIS A 392 1.83 4.15 -5.84
CA HIS A 392 3.28 4.00 -5.90
C HIS A 392 3.71 3.19 -7.11
N TYR A 393 4.89 3.51 -7.61
CA TYR A 393 5.57 2.77 -8.66
C TYR A 393 6.77 2.07 -8.06
N TYR A 394 7.04 0.84 -8.50
CA TYR A 394 8.26 0.12 -8.16
C TYR A 394 8.79 -0.61 -9.39
N THR A 395 10.12 -0.64 -9.51
CA THR A 395 10.77 -1.64 -10.35
C THR A 395 10.73 -3.01 -9.66
N ARG A 396 10.64 -4.10 -10.43
CA ARG A 396 10.70 -5.47 -9.87
C ARG A 396 11.97 -5.69 -9.05
N THR A 397 13.11 -5.23 -9.57
CA THR A 397 14.42 -5.36 -8.90
C THR A 397 14.51 -4.59 -7.59
N PHE A 398 13.82 -3.44 -7.47
CA PHE A 398 13.71 -2.74 -6.19
C PHE A 398 12.93 -3.58 -5.17
N LEU A 399 11.78 -4.16 -5.55
CA LEU A 399 10.99 -5.02 -4.67
C LEU A 399 11.77 -6.28 -4.22
N GLU A 400 12.54 -6.89 -5.12
CA GLU A 400 13.43 -8.01 -4.80
C GLU A 400 14.49 -7.63 -3.74
N GLY A 401 14.92 -6.37 -3.70
CA GLY A 401 15.92 -5.87 -2.75
C GLY A 401 15.37 -5.45 -1.37
N VAL A 402 14.04 -5.38 -1.18
CA VAL A 402 13.45 -4.80 0.05
C VAL A 402 13.78 -5.61 1.31
N GLU A 403 13.95 -6.94 1.20
CA GLU A 403 14.27 -7.78 2.37
C GLU A 403 15.54 -7.32 3.10
N ALA A 404 16.55 -6.88 2.34
CA ALA A 404 17.82 -6.43 2.89
C ALA A 404 17.72 -5.12 3.69
N MET A 405 16.68 -4.32 3.44
CA MET A 405 16.43 -3.04 4.10
C MET A 405 15.31 -3.10 5.16
N GLU A 406 14.41 -4.09 5.10
CA GLU A 406 13.31 -4.26 6.06
C GLU A 406 13.79 -4.29 7.52
N ARG A 407 14.96 -4.88 7.78
CA ARG A 407 15.58 -4.92 9.12
C ARG A 407 15.92 -3.53 9.69
N LYS A 408 15.98 -2.51 8.85
CA LYS A 408 16.28 -1.11 9.21
C LYS A 408 15.01 -0.25 9.30
N MET A 409 13.85 -0.79 8.91
CA MET A 409 12.59 -0.08 9.03
C MET A 409 12.07 -0.22 10.45
N ALA A 410 11.53 0.87 10.98
CA ALA A 410 10.82 0.86 12.25
C ALA A 410 9.34 0.57 11.98
N PHE A 411 8.76 -0.32 12.79
CA PHE A 411 7.30 -0.47 12.80
C PHE A 411 6.68 0.69 13.59
N HIS A 412 5.56 1.18 13.10
CA HIS A 412 4.77 2.23 13.72
C HIS A 412 3.89 1.63 14.82
N ILE A 413 3.83 2.32 15.97
CA ILE A 413 3.06 1.87 17.13
C ILE A 413 1.65 2.48 17.09
N ALA A 414 0.64 1.60 17.08
CA ALA A 414 -0.75 1.99 17.27
C ALA A 414 -1.29 1.44 18.59
N ARG A 415 -1.35 2.30 19.62
CA ARG A 415 -1.95 1.95 20.93
C ARG A 415 -3.46 1.80 20.81
N LYS A 416 -4.01 0.67 21.28
CA LYS A 416 -5.42 0.29 21.10
C LYS A 416 -5.99 -0.38 22.36
N LYS A 417 -7.32 -0.38 22.45
CA LYS A 417 -8.10 -1.20 23.39
C LYS A 417 -8.24 -2.58 22.78
N ILE A 418 -7.40 -3.52 23.19
CA ILE A 418 -7.29 -4.86 22.63
C ILE A 418 -7.96 -5.83 23.60
N PRO A 419 -9.11 -6.43 23.25
CA PRO A 419 -9.71 -7.49 24.04
C PRO A 419 -8.68 -8.59 24.32
N THR A 420 -8.60 -9.01 25.58
CA THR A 420 -7.59 -9.97 26.05
C THR A 420 -8.19 -10.91 27.10
N VAL A 421 -7.39 -11.86 27.58
CA VAL A 421 -7.75 -12.75 28.69
C VAL A 421 -7.05 -12.32 29.98
N ASP A 422 -7.75 -12.42 31.10
CA ASP A 422 -7.16 -12.34 32.44
C ASP A 422 -6.31 -13.57 32.72
N LEU A 423 -5.01 -13.42 32.98
CA LEU A 423 -4.10 -14.55 33.16
C LEU A 423 -4.30 -15.33 34.47
N GLN A 424 -5.03 -14.78 35.45
CA GLN A 424 -5.33 -15.47 36.71
C GLN A 424 -6.62 -16.29 36.61
N THR A 425 -7.64 -15.74 35.96
CA THR A 425 -8.99 -16.36 35.93
C THR A 425 -9.31 -17.06 34.61
N GLY A 426 -8.67 -16.68 33.51
CA GLY A 426 -9.02 -17.13 32.16
C GLY A 426 -10.24 -16.41 31.56
N GLU A 427 -10.79 -15.39 32.24
CA GLU A 427 -11.97 -14.66 31.77
C GLU A 427 -11.63 -13.59 30.73
N MET A 428 -12.60 -13.28 29.86
CA MET A 428 -12.46 -12.28 28.81
C MET A 428 -12.51 -10.85 29.37
N ILE A 429 -11.49 -10.06 29.04
CA ILE A 429 -11.40 -8.63 29.36
C ILE A 429 -11.67 -7.80 28.10
N LYS A 430 -12.57 -6.82 28.23
CA LYS A 430 -12.77 -5.74 27.26
C LYS A 430 -12.28 -4.42 27.85
N PRO A 431 -11.05 -3.96 27.52
CA PRO A 431 -10.45 -2.79 28.14
C PRO A 431 -11.23 -1.50 27.88
N THR A 432 -11.33 -0.65 28.91
CA THR A 432 -11.88 0.70 28.81
C THR A 432 -10.85 1.73 28.37
N GLU A 433 -9.55 1.47 28.59
CA GLU A 433 -8.40 2.27 28.13
C GLU A 433 -7.44 1.44 27.28
N PRO A 434 -6.57 2.05 26.46
CA PRO A 434 -5.55 1.30 25.71
C PRO A 434 -4.69 0.44 26.64
N ASN A 435 -4.58 -0.85 26.33
CA ASN A 435 -3.85 -1.85 27.13
C ASN A 435 -2.74 -2.54 26.34
N GLY A 436 -2.59 -2.20 25.05
CA GLY A 436 -1.57 -2.77 24.19
C GLY A 436 -1.46 -2.02 22.88
N MET A 437 -0.56 -2.53 22.04
CA MET A 437 -0.18 -1.94 20.78
C MET A 437 -0.28 -2.95 19.63
N LYS A 438 -0.53 -2.39 18.45
CA LYS A 438 -0.36 -3.05 17.16
C LYS A 438 0.84 -2.41 16.47
N LEU A 439 1.62 -3.24 15.80
CA LEU A 439 2.81 -2.82 15.07
C LEU A 439 2.52 -2.94 13.58
N GLU A 440 2.68 -1.84 12.85
CA GLU A 440 2.39 -1.77 11.42
C GLU A 440 3.59 -1.20 10.66
N LEU A 441 3.91 -1.78 9.50
CA LEU A 441 4.80 -1.15 8.54
C LEU A 441 3.98 -0.40 7.50
N PHE A 442 4.46 0.75 7.04
CA PHE A 442 3.83 1.46 5.93
C PHE A 442 4.55 1.20 4.61
N ILE A 443 3.77 1.09 3.53
CA ILE A 443 4.28 0.84 2.17
C ILE A 443 5.23 1.94 1.67
N PHE A 444 5.23 3.12 2.28
CA PHE A 444 6.15 4.19 1.89
C PHE A 444 7.43 4.24 2.74
N ASP A 445 7.57 3.37 3.75
CA ASP A 445 8.77 3.29 4.59
C ASP A 445 10.01 2.77 3.84
N VAL A 446 9.85 2.36 2.58
CA VAL A 446 10.94 2.04 1.65
C VAL A 446 11.60 3.27 1.01
N PHE A 447 10.93 4.42 0.99
CA PHE A 447 11.44 5.62 0.32
C PHE A 447 12.78 6.15 0.86
N PRO A 448 13.11 6.02 2.17
CA PRO A 448 14.43 6.38 2.65
C PRO A 448 15.58 5.56 2.05
N PHE A 449 15.27 4.42 1.43
CA PHE A 449 16.26 3.48 0.88
C PHE A 449 16.39 3.55 -0.64
N THR A 450 15.54 4.32 -1.33
CA THR A 450 15.71 4.53 -2.78
C THR A 450 16.70 5.65 -3.06
N LYS A 451 17.51 5.49 -4.11
CA LYS A 451 18.39 6.55 -4.62
C LYS A 451 17.70 7.49 -5.58
N SER A 452 16.54 7.10 -6.11
CA SER A 452 15.78 7.88 -7.09
C SER A 452 14.29 7.63 -6.87
N LEU A 453 13.59 8.71 -6.54
CA LEU A 453 12.14 8.76 -6.37
C LEU A 453 11.55 9.75 -7.36
N ALA A 454 10.64 9.31 -8.23
CA ALA A 454 9.82 10.21 -9.04
C ALA A 454 8.51 10.52 -8.30
N VAL A 455 8.24 11.80 -8.05
CA VAL A 455 7.00 12.26 -7.39
C VAL A 455 6.14 13.00 -8.40
N LEU A 456 5.02 12.39 -8.81
CA LEU A 456 4.12 12.96 -9.80
C LEU A 456 2.90 13.61 -9.16
N GLU A 457 2.81 14.93 -9.26
CA GLU A 457 1.62 15.70 -8.89
C GLU A 457 0.54 15.58 -9.97
N VAL A 458 -0.68 15.22 -9.54
CA VAL A 458 -1.87 15.07 -10.39
C VAL A 458 -3.06 15.89 -9.87
N PRO A 459 -4.06 16.21 -10.73
CA PRO A 459 -5.29 16.86 -10.29
C PRO A 459 -6.10 15.93 -9.37
N ARG A 460 -6.50 16.43 -8.20
CA ARG A 460 -7.25 15.64 -7.20
C ARG A 460 -8.59 15.17 -7.75
N GLU A 461 -9.30 16.08 -8.38
CA GLU A 461 -10.61 15.86 -8.98
C GLU A 461 -10.60 14.82 -10.10
N GLU A 462 -9.43 14.50 -10.66
CA GLU A 462 -9.27 13.48 -11.69
C GLU A 462 -8.75 12.13 -11.15
N GLU A 463 -8.10 12.11 -9.98
CA GLU A 463 -7.33 10.92 -9.58
C GLU A 463 -7.44 10.52 -8.12
N PHE A 464 -8.11 11.31 -7.27
CA PHE A 464 -8.21 11.00 -5.85
C PHE A 464 -9.53 11.43 -5.21
N SER A 465 -10.38 10.43 -4.94
CA SER A 465 -11.54 10.56 -4.04
C SER A 465 -11.63 9.26 -3.21
N PRO A 466 -11.10 9.27 -1.97
CA PRO A 466 -11.01 8.07 -1.16
C PRO A 466 -12.32 7.80 -0.41
N LEU A 467 -12.64 6.52 -0.24
CA LEU A 467 -13.75 6.05 0.56
C LEU A 467 -13.24 5.62 1.93
N LYS A 468 -13.31 6.46 2.98
CA LYS A 468 -12.77 6.17 4.32
C LYS A 468 -13.81 6.14 5.43
N ASN A 469 -14.87 6.95 5.30
CA ASN A 469 -15.83 7.26 6.34
C ASN A 469 -17.23 6.70 6.02
N ALA A 470 -18.05 6.54 7.06
CA ALA A 470 -19.42 6.06 6.95
C ALA A 470 -20.30 6.99 6.08
N PRO A 471 -21.39 6.47 5.49
CA PRO A 471 -22.43 7.27 4.85
C PRO A 471 -22.84 8.50 5.67
N GLY A 472 -23.04 9.64 4.99
CA GLY A 472 -23.45 10.90 5.62
C GLY A 472 -22.33 11.68 6.31
N SER A 473 -21.07 11.22 6.24
CA SER A 473 -19.91 11.99 6.72
C SER A 473 -19.64 13.22 5.84
N LYS A 474 -18.91 14.20 6.36
CA LYS A 474 -18.58 15.44 5.63
C LYS A 474 -17.62 15.25 4.45
N ALA A 475 -16.77 14.22 4.50
CA ALA A 475 -15.73 13.95 3.53
C ALA A 475 -15.42 12.45 3.47
N ASP A 476 -14.79 12.03 2.37
CA ASP A 476 -14.28 10.68 2.12
C ASP A 476 -15.31 9.57 2.41
N CYS A 477 -16.55 9.75 1.99
CA CYS A 477 -17.65 8.81 2.21
C CYS A 477 -18.24 8.32 0.87
N PRO A 478 -19.21 7.39 0.87
CA PRO A 478 -19.82 6.93 -0.37
C PRO A 478 -20.40 8.06 -1.22
N GLU A 479 -21.03 9.06 -0.58
CA GLU A 479 -21.66 10.18 -1.27
C GLU A 479 -20.63 11.08 -1.97
N THR A 480 -19.52 11.42 -1.31
CA THR A 480 -18.45 12.20 -1.94
C THR A 480 -17.75 11.39 -3.05
N SER A 481 -17.50 10.11 -2.81
CA SER A 481 -16.87 9.22 -3.81
C SER A 481 -17.71 9.12 -5.09
N ARG A 482 -19.04 8.97 -4.93
CA ARG A 482 -20.01 8.91 -6.04
C ARG A 482 -20.06 10.23 -6.79
N ARG A 483 -20.23 11.33 -6.06
CA ARG A 483 -20.27 12.69 -6.62
C ARG A 483 -19.02 12.98 -7.45
N ASP A 484 -17.84 12.72 -6.90
CA ASP A 484 -16.57 13.08 -7.53
C ASP A 484 -16.33 12.25 -8.81
N LEU A 485 -16.70 10.96 -8.79
CA LEU A 485 -16.60 10.08 -9.96
C LEU A 485 -17.55 10.49 -11.09
N LEU A 486 -18.81 10.80 -10.78
CA LEU A 486 -19.76 11.30 -11.79
C LEU A 486 -19.36 12.70 -12.30
N ALA A 487 -18.88 13.57 -11.42
CA ALA A 487 -18.39 14.90 -11.81
C ALA A 487 -17.18 14.82 -12.74
N GLN A 488 -16.27 13.86 -12.54
CA GLN A 488 -15.19 13.58 -13.48
C GLN A 488 -15.71 13.18 -14.86
N GLN A 489 -16.62 12.22 -14.91
CA GLN A 489 -17.16 11.70 -16.16
C GLN A 489 -17.97 12.77 -16.92
N LEU A 490 -18.68 13.63 -16.20
CA LEU A 490 -19.33 14.81 -16.76
C LEU A 490 -18.31 15.74 -17.45
N ARG A 491 -17.16 16.03 -16.81
CA ARG A 491 -16.10 16.83 -17.45
C ARG A 491 -15.58 16.18 -18.72
N TRP A 492 -15.46 14.85 -18.77
CA TRP A 492 -15.05 14.14 -19.99
C TRP A 492 -16.06 14.32 -21.13
N LEU A 493 -17.35 14.17 -20.84
CA LEU A 493 -18.43 14.33 -21.83
C LEU A 493 -18.48 15.76 -22.38
N ILE A 494 -18.42 16.76 -21.49
CA ILE A 494 -18.39 18.18 -21.90
C ILE A 494 -17.14 18.47 -22.75
N LYS A 495 -15.97 17.97 -22.33
CA LYS A 495 -14.72 18.11 -23.11
C LYS A 495 -14.81 17.45 -24.50
N ALA A 496 -15.57 16.36 -24.62
CA ALA A 496 -15.84 15.69 -25.89
C ALA A 496 -16.91 16.40 -26.75
N GLY A 497 -17.52 17.48 -26.24
CA GLY A 497 -18.47 18.32 -26.95
C GLY A 497 -19.94 17.91 -26.79
N ALA A 498 -20.28 17.17 -25.73
CA ALA A 498 -21.67 16.95 -25.36
C ALA A 498 -22.21 18.10 -24.49
N GLU A 499 -23.52 18.27 -24.55
CA GLU A 499 -24.29 19.08 -23.59
C GLU A 499 -25.00 18.14 -22.62
N VAL A 500 -25.14 18.55 -21.35
CA VAL A 500 -25.83 17.76 -20.32
C VAL A 500 -26.82 18.67 -19.62
N GLN A 501 -28.10 18.31 -19.66
CA GLN A 501 -29.17 19.13 -19.12
C GLN A 501 -29.13 19.18 -17.58
N GLU A 502 -29.40 20.35 -17.03
CA GLU A 502 -29.70 20.49 -15.60
C GLU A 502 -31.10 19.92 -15.33
N GLY A 503 -31.23 19.01 -14.35
CA GLY A 503 -32.52 18.39 -14.05
C GLY A 503 -33.50 19.37 -13.38
N ALA A 504 -34.78 19.03 -13.47
CA ALA A 504 -35.89 19.91 -13.08
C ALA A 504 -35.97 20.25 -11.58
N ASP A 505 -35.27 19.48 -10.73
CA ASP A 505 -35.16 19.67 -9.28
C ASP A 505 -33.85 20.35 -8.85
N GLY A 506 -33.04 20.80 -9.80
CA GLY A 506 -31.69 21.32 -9.55
C GLY A 506 -30.63 20.23 -9.40
N ALA A 507 -30.98 18.94 -9.47
CA ALA A 507 -30.03 17.85 -9.61
C ALA A 507 -29.81 17.56 -11.10
N GLY A 508 -28.59 17.78 -11.60
CA GLY A 508 -28.24 17.57 -13.01
C GLY A 508 -28.49 16.13 -13.50
N VAL A 509 -28.62 15.95 -14.83
CA VAL A 509 -28.61 14.62 -15.46
C VAL A 509 -27.30 13.90 -15.12
N GLU A 510 -27.40 12.72 -14.52
CA GLU A 510 -26.25 11.93 -14.10
C GLU A 510 -25.91 10.87 -15.14
N ILE A 511 -24.78 11.05 -15.82
CA ILE A 511 -24.27 10.09 -16.80
C ILE A 511 -23.04 9.40 -16.25
N GLU A 512 -23.14 8.10 -16.05
CA GLU A 512 -21.99 7.27 -15.69
C GLU A 512 -21.28 6.75 -16.93
N VAL A 513 -20.01 7.11 -17.13
CA VAL A 513 -19.16 6.54 -18.20
C VAL A 513 -18.35 5.38 -17.65
N THR A 514 -18.76 4.14 -17.95
CA THR A 514 -18.06 2.99 -17.38
C THR A 514 -16.64 2.84 -17.96
N PRO A 515 -15.68 2.25 -17.21
CA PRO A 515 -14.30 2.11 -17.68
C PRO A 515 -14.15 1.33 -19.00
N GLY A 516 -15.12 0.46 -19.32
CA GLY A 516 -15.15 -0.27 -20.58
C GLY A 516 -15.26 0.63 -21.81
N VAL A 517 -15.88 1.81 -21.67
CA VAL A 517 -16.03 2.83 -22.71
C VAL A 517 -14.79 3.72 -22.77
N SER A 518 -14.38 4.30 -21.65
CA SER A 518 -13.27 5.26 -21.58
C SER A 518 -12.48 5.09 -20.28
N TYR A 519 -11.15 5.13 -20.36
CA TYR A 519 -10.23 4.98 -19.23
C TYR A 519 -10.02 6.33 -18.51
N ALA A 520 -9.80 7.40 -19.27
CA ALA A 520 -9.49 8.74 -18.78
C ALA A 520 -10.12 9.85 -19.66
N GLY A 521 -11.26 9.55 -20.29
CA GLY A 521 -12.01 10.49 -21.14
C GLY A 521 -11.71 10.38 -22.65
N GLU A 522 -10.78 9.51 -23.07
CA GLU A 522 -10.50 9.25 -24.48
C GLU A 522 -11.62 8.45 -25.18
N GLY A 523 -11.76 8.61 -26.49
CA GLY A 523 -12.69 7.80 -27.29
C GLY A 523 -14.17 8.18 -27.13
N LEU A 524 -14.44 9.41 -26.67
CA LEU A 524 -15.78 9.95 -26.46
C LEU A 524 -16.23 10.91 -27.56
N GLU A 525 -15.45 11.11 -28.63
CA GLU A 525 -15.73 12.12 -29.67
C GLU A 525 -17.09 11.92 -30.37
N TRP A 526 -17.66 10.72 -30.27
CA TRP A 526 -18.98 10.38 -30.80
C TRP A 526 -20.15 10.99 -30.02
N VAL A 527 -19.92 11.58 -28.84
CA VAL A 527 -20.95 12.37 -28.12
C VAL A 527 -21.02 13.83 -28.58
N LYS A 528 -20.12 14.27 -29.47
CA LYS A 528 -20.07 15.65 -29.93
C LYS A 528 -21.40 16.09 -30.54
N GLY A 529 -21.96 17.18 -30.01
CA GLY A 529 -23.23 17.76 -30.44
C GLY A 529 -24.47 17.00 -29.94
N LYS A 530 -24.31 16.00 -29.06
CA LYS A 530 -25.43 15.34 -28.39
C LYS A 530 -25.77 16.05 -27.08
N THR A 531 -27.06 16.11 -26.77
CA THR A 531 -27.58 16.67 -25.51
C THR A 531 -28.17 15.57 -24.66
N PHE A 532 -27.55 15.27 -23.52
CA PHE A 532 -28.04 14.28 -22.56
C PHE A 532 -29.17 14.87 -21.70
N VAL A 533 -30.33 14.23 -21.74
CA VAL A 533 -31.56 14.69 -21.05
C VAL A 533 -32.12 13.68 -20.06
N LYS A 534 -31.52 12.48 -19.99
CA LYS A 534 -31.89 11.44 -19.02
C LYS A 534 -30.65 10.86 -18.36
N SER A 535 -30.72 10.66 -17.04
CA SER A 535 -29.67 9.98 -16.29
C SER A 535 -29.54 8.52 -16.75
N GLY A 536 -28.32 8.00 -16.77
CA GLY A 536 -28.07 6.64 -17.23
C GLY A 536 -26.62 6.23 -17.20
N VAL A 537 -26.35 5.07 -17.78
CA VAL A 537 -25.03 4.44 -17.82
C VAL A 537 -24.61 4.26 -19.27
N LEU A 538 -23.40 4.67 -19.59
CA LEU A 538 -22.73 4.36 -20.85
C LEU A 538 -21.80 3.16 -20.63
N THR A 539 -22.28 1.98 -21.04
CA THR A 539 -21.50 0.73 -21.11
C THR A 539 -20.92 0.48 -22.49
N LYS A 540 -21.56 1.06 -23.51
CA LYS A 540 -21.17 1.09 -24.92
C LYS A 540 -21.73 2.34 -25.59
N LYS A 541 -21.33 2.60 -26.84
CA LYS A 541 -21.72 3.81 -27.58
C LYS A 541 -23.23 3.90 -27.81
N GLU A 542 -23.87 2.77 -28.08
CA GLU A 542 -25.28 2.67 -28.43
C GLU A 542 -26.19 3.09 -27.26
N ASP A 543 -25.72 2.98 -26.02
CA ASP A 543 -26.50 3.35 -24.83
C ASP A 543 -26.89 4.85 -24.85
N ALA A 544 -26.11 5.69 -25.52
CA ALA A 544 -26.41 7.12 -25.60
C ALA A 544 -27.69 7.43 -26.38
N GLU A 545 -28.12 6.58 -27.31
CA GLU A 545 -29.38 6.79 -28.07
C GLU A 545 -30.61 6.82 -27.16
N GLY A 546 -30.56 6.15 -26.01
CA GLY A 546 -31.64 6.19 -25.02
C GLY A 546 -31.59 7.36 -24.05
N LEU A 547 -30.48 8.11 -24.03
CA LEU A 547 -30.18 9.14 -23.02
C LEU A 547 -30.16 10.57 -23.61
N THR A 548 -30.09 10.70 -24.94
CA THR A 548 -29.99 11.98 -25.64
C THR A 548 -31.29 12.33 -26.38
N GLU A 549 -31.47 13.61 -26.72
CA GLU A 549 -32.59 14.11 -27.55
C GLU A 549 -32.55 13.61 -29.00
#